data_AF-A0AAY5L305-F1
#
_entry.id   AF-A0AAY5L305-F1
#
_cell.length_a   1.000
_cell.length_b   1.000
_cell.length_c   1.000
_cell.angle_alpha   90.00
_cell.angle_beta   90.00
_cell.angle_gamma   90.00
#
_symmetry.space_group_name_H-M   'P 1'
#
loop_
_entity.id
_entity.type
_entity.pdbx_description
1 polymer ?
#
loop_
_entity_poly.entity_id
_entity_poly.type
_entity_poly.pdbx_seq_one_letter_code
_entity_poly.pdbx_strand_id
1 'polypeptide(L)'
;MLMCSSLDVPTTPQTPQGAPSSNTSQSINMCGDKSSGKHYGQFTCEGCKSFFKRSVRRNLSYTCRASRNCPIDQHHRNQCQYCRLKKCLKVGMRREAVQRGRMLPTQPYHGQFSLTNGDPLQCHSYLSGYISLLLRAEPYPTSRYGTQCMQSNNLMGIENICELAARMLFSAVEWARNIPFFPDLQVTDQVALLRLTWSELFVLNAAQCSMPVHVAPLLAAAGLHASPMSAERVVAFMDHIRIFQEQVEKLKVLHVDSAEYSCIKAIVLFTSDACGLSDVAHVDGLQEKSQCALEEYVRSQYPNQPTRFGKLLLRLPSLRTVSSSVIEQLFFVRLVGKTPIETLIRDMLLSGSSFNWPYMSMQ
;
A
#
# COMPACT_ATOMS: atom_id res chain seq x y z
N MET A 1 -56.53 22.91 -44.01
CA MET A 1 -57.22 24.21 -44.21
C MET A 1 -57.42 24.79 -42.82
N LEU A 2 -56.92 25.93 -42.37
CA LEU A 2 -56.25 27.14 -42.89
C LEU A 2 -55.30 27.59 -41.73
N MET A 3 -54.01 27.91 -41.92
CA MET A 3 -53.40 29.20 -42.35
C MET A 3 -53.84 30.40 -41.47
N CYS A 4 -52.96 30.92 -40.59
CA CYS A 4 -51.98 32.04 -40.78
C CYS A 4 -52.58 33.40 -40.33
N SER A 5 -51.93 34.41 -39.75
CA SER A 5 -50.52 34.81 -39.54
C SER A 5 -50.43 35.90 -38.45
N SER A 6 -49.25 36.08 -37.86
CA SER A 6 -48.88 37.17 -36.94
C SER A 6 -48.03 38.27 -37.63
N LEU A 7 -48.06 39.48 -37.08
CA LEU A 7 -47.29 40.67 -37.43
C LEU A 7 -45.87 40.64 -36.81
N ASP A 8 -44.87 41.25 -37.46
CA ASP A 8 -43.87 42.13 -36.81
C ASP A 8 -42.92 42.85 -37.81
N VAL A 9 -42.43 44.01 -37.36
CA VAL A 9 -41.65 45.05 -38.08
C VAL A 9 -40.13 44.87 -37.90
N PRO A 10 -39.25 45.18 -38.87
CA PRO A 10 -37.79 45.16 -38.68
C PRO A 10 -37.10 46.55 -38.69
N THR A 11 -35.93 46.59 -38.02
CA THR A 11 -35.01 47.73 -37.82
C THR A 11 -33.79 47.67 -38.77
N THR A 12 -33.13 48.83 -38.90
CA THR A 12 -32.07 49.40 -39.79
C THR A 12 -30.70 48.67 -40.02
N PRO A 13 -29.80 49.19 -40.93
CA PRO A 13 -28.92 48.39 -41.83
C PRO A 13 -27.40 48.29 -41.51
N GLN A 14 -26.71 47.44 -42.30
CA GLN A 14 -25.26 47.08 -42.34
C GLN A 14 -24.38 48.08 -43.14
N THR A 15 -23.08 48.29 -42.83
CA THR A 15 -21.80 47.70 -43.39
C THR A 15 -20.60 48.66 -43.06
N PRO A 16 -19.26 48.43 -43.34
CA PRO A 16 -18.51 47.29 -43.95
C PRO A 16 -17.14 46.85 -43.30
N GLN A 17 -16.69 45.65 -43.71
CA GLN A 17 -15.34 45.10 -44.00
C GLN A 17 -14.00 45.60 -43.35
N GLY A 18 -13.18 44.63 -42.89
CA GLY A 18 -11.80 44.43 -43.40
C GLY A 18 -10.62 44.52 -42.42
N ALA A 19 -10.06 43.37 -41.99
CA ALA A 19 -8.62 43.22 -41.64
C ALA A 19 -8.20 41.73 -41.66
N PRO A 20 -7.15 41.34 -42.42
CA PRO A 20 -6.56 40.00 -42.35
C PRO A 20 -5.32 40.01 -41.46
N SER A 21 -5.30 39.19 -40.40
CA SER A 21 -4.06 38.90 -39.66
C SER A 21 -3.56 37.51 -40.04
N SER A 22 -2.38 37.53 -40.64
CA SER A 22 -1.64 36.43 -41.22
C SER A 22 -0.87 35.61 -40.17
N ASN A 23 -0.48 34.41 -40.61
CA ASN A 23 0.56 33.52 -40.09
C ASN A 23 0.17 32.49 -39.02
N THR A 24 -0.57 31.50 -39.50
CA THR A 24 -0.56 30.10 -39.05
C THR A 24 0.88 29.57 -38.97
N SER A 25 1.46 29.65 -37.79
CA SER A 25 2.67 28.94 -37.42
C SER A 25 2.47 27.43 -37.63
N GLN A 26 3.33 26.87 -38.46
CA GLN A 26 3.33 25.49 -38.97
C GLN A 26 2.91 24.45 -37.92
N SER A 27 1.75 23.84 -38.17
CA SER A 27 1.22 22.72 -37.42
C SER A 27 2.03 21.45 -37.72
N ILE A 28 2.87 21.01 -36.78
CA ILE A 28 3.54 19.71 -36.90
C ILE A 28 2.48 18.60 -36.73
N ASN A 29 1.90 18.18 -37.86
CA ASN A 29 0.90 17.14 -37.96
C ASN A 29 1.53 15.74 -37.74
N MET A 30 1.49 15.24 -36.52
CA MET A 30 2.08 13.94 -36.12
C MET A 30 1.68 12.75 -37.01
N CYS A 31 0.42 12.70 -37.43
CA CYS A 31 -0.11 11.64 -38.30
C CYS A 31 -0.92 12.18 -39.48
N GLY A 32 -0.82 13.48 -39.79
CA GLY A 32 -1.60 14.12 -40.87
C GLY A 32 -3.07 14.42 -40.55
N ASP A 33 -3.63 13.79 -39.52
CA ASP A 33 -5.04 13.97 -39.10
C ASP A 33 -5.31 15.36 -38.50
N LYS A 34 -6.55 15.84 -38.59
CA LYS A 34 -6.97 17.17 -38.12
C LYS A 34 -6.70 17.31 -36.62
N SER A 35 -5.95 18.36 -36.27
CA SER A 35 -5.65 18.68 -34.87
C SER A 35 -6.92 19.10 -34.13
N SER A 36 -7.12 18.59 -32.91
CA SER A 36 -8.19 19.01 -32.01
C SER A 36 -7.72 20.06 -30.98
N GLY A 37 -6.46 20.48 -31.05
CA GLY A 37 -5.84 21.42 -30.11
C GLY A 37 -4.48 20.95 -29.61
N LYS A 38 -3.94 21.68 -28.62
CA LYS A 38 -2.65 21.37 -28.00
C LYS A 38 -2.83 20.34 -26.88
N HIS A 39 -2.17 19.19 -27.01
CA HIS A 39 -2.20 18.11 -26.03
C HIS A 39 -0.79 17.68 -25.69
N TYR A 40 -0.46 17.65 -24.39
CA TYR A 40 0.85 17.22 -23.89
C TYR A 40 2.04 17.98 -24.50
N GLY A 41 1.87 19.28 -24.77
CA GLY A 41 2.91 20.15 -25.30
C GLY A 41 2.87 20.40 -26.81
N GLN A 42 2.16 19.57 -27.59
CA GLN A 42 2.13 19.68 -29.05
C GLN A 42 0.70 19.67 -29.61
N PHE A 43 0.48 20.25 -30.78
CA PHE A 43 -0.80 20.12 -31.50
C PHE A 43 -0.96 18.69 -32.04
N THR A 44 -2.03 18.00 -31.63
CA THR A 44 -2.26 16.61 -32.00
C THR A 44 -3.74 16.32 -32.23
N CYS A 45 -4.06 15.30 -33.04
CA CYS A 45 -5.43 14.78 -33.12
C CYS A 45 -5.83 13.99 -31.85
N GLU A 46 -7.14 13.79 -31.64
CA GLU A 46 -7.68 13.05 -30.49
C GLU A 46 -7.16 11.60 -30.40
N GLY A 47 -6.91 10.97 -31.55
CA GLY A 47 -6.38 9.60 -31.61
C GLY A 47 -4.97 9.50 -31.02
N CYS A 48 -4.09 10.46 -31.33
CA CYS A 48 -2.72 10.47 -30.83
C CYS A 48 -2.63 10.97 -29.38
N LYS A 49 -3.45 11.95 -28.98
CA LYS A 49 -3.65 12.34 -27.58
C LYS A 49 -4.01 11.14 -26.71
N SER A 50 -5.06 10.40 -27.09
CA SER A 50 -5.55 9.26 -26.30
C SER A 50 -4.55 8.11 -26.25
N PHE A 51 -3.88 7.82 -27.38
CA PHE A 51 -2.82 6.83 -27.43
C PHE A 51 -1.64 7.18 -26.52
N PHE A 52 -1.16 8.42 -26.56
CA PHE A 52 -0.06 8.89 -25.72
C PHE A 52 -0.41 8.83 -24.23
N LYS A 53 -1.61 9.32 -23.86
CA LYS A 53 -2.12 9.24 -22.48
C LYS A 53 -2.11 7.82 -21.93
N ARG A 54 -2.63 6.85 -22.69
CA ARG A 54 -2.68 5.44 -22.25
C ARG A 54 -1.29 4.83 -22.14
N SER A 55 -0.43 5.10 -23.12
CA SER A 55 0.93 4.56 -23.16
C SER A 55 1.77 5.05 -21.98
N VAL A 56 1.68 6.35 -21.65
CA VAL A 56 2.42 6.93 -20.53
C VAL A 56 1.82 6.52 -19.18
N ARG A 57 0.48 6.58 -19.00
CA ARG A 57 -0.15 6.24 -17.71
C ARG A 57 0.06 4.80 -17.27
N ARG A 58 0.05 3.86 -18.21
CA ARG A 58 0.25 2.43 -17.93
C ARG A 58 1.72 2.00 -18.10
N ASN A 59 2.63 2.95 -18.29
CA ASN A 59 4.05 2.72 -18.54
C ASN A 59 4.32 1.61 -19.58
N LEU A 60 3.58 1.63 -20.69
CA LEU A 60 3.63 0.56 -21.69
C LEU A 60 4.92 0.64 -22.51
N SER A 61 5.61 -0.49 -22.61
CA SER A 61 6.71 -0.70 -23.55
C SER A 61 6.21 -1.45 -24.78
N TYR A 62 6.51 -0.94 -25.97
CA TYR A 62 6.13 -1.56 -27.24
C TYR A 62 7.37 -2.07 -27.97
N THR A 63 7.21 -3.08 -28.83
CA THR A 63 8.28 -3.61 -29.69
C THR A 63 7.91 -3.42 -31.15
N CYS A 64 8.81 -2.86 -31.97
CA CYS A 64 8.64 -2.83 -33.41
C CYS A 64 9.04 -4.19 -34.01
N ARG A 65 8.22 -4.72 -34.92
CA ARG A 65 8.49 -5.98 -35.66
C ARG A 65 9.20 -5.75 -37.01
N ALA A 66 9.59 -4.51 -37.30
CA ALA A 66 10.26 -4.09 -38.52
C ALA A 66 11.50 -3.24 -38.18
N SER A 67 11.85 -2.26 -39.02
CA SER A 67 13.07 -1.44 -38.92
C SER A 67 13.02 -0.26 -37.92
N ARG A 68 12.06 -0.23 -36.98
CA ARG A 68 11.88 0.86 -35.99
C ARG A 68 11.67 2.27 -36.60
N ASN A 69 11.32 2.34 -37.88
CA ASN A 69 11.07 3.56 -38.66
C ASN A 69 9.78 3.47 -39.49
N CYS A 70 8.77 2.74 -39.01
CA CYS A 70 7.48 2.61 -39.71
C CYS A 70 6.82 3.99 -39.92
N PRO A 71 6.24 4.25 -41.11
CA PRO A 71 5.50 5.49 -41.36
C PRO A 71 4.27 5.57 -40.47
N ILE A 72 3.98 6.78 -39.97
CA ILE A 72 2.83 7.06 -39.11
C ILE A 72 1.99 8.13 -39.80
N ASP A 73 0.94 7.71 -40.47
CA ASP A 73 -0.07 8.52 -41.16
C ASP A 73 -1.49 8.24 -40.57
N GLN A 74 -2.52 8.92 -41.09
CA GLN A 74 -3.87 8.87 -40.53
C GLN A 74 -4.47 7.46 -40.59
N HIS A 75 -4.18 6.70 -41.65
CA HIS A 75 -4.75 5.39 -41.92
C HIS A 75 -3.95 4.26 -41.25
N HIS A 76 -2.62 4.39 -41.19
CA HIS A 76 -1.71 3.32 -40.78
C HIS A 76 -1.08 3.53 -39.40
N ARG A 77 -1.38 4.64 -38.69
CA ARG A 77 -0.87 4.92 -37.32
C ARG A 77 -1.11 3.80 -36.29
N ASN A 78 -2.04 2.87 -36.53
CA ASN A 78 -2.31 1.75 -35.61
C ASN A 78 -1.47 0.50 -35.89
N GLN A 79 -0.73 0.43 -37.00
CA GLN A 79 0.03 -0.77 -37.39
C GLN A 79 1.30 -0.99 -36.54
N CYS A 80 1.90 0.08 -35.99
CA CYS A 80 3.08 -0.03 -35.15
C CYS A 80 3.04 0.94 -33.96
N GLN A 81 2.67 0.42 -32.79
CA GLN A 81 2.58 1.20 -31.55
C GLN A 81 3.95 1.74 -31.10
N TYR A 82 5.04 0.98 -31.31
CA TYR A 82 6.39 1.45 -31.01
C TYR A 82 6.76 2.70 -31.81
N CYS A 83 6.66 2.64 -33.14
CA CYS A 83 7.00 3.77 -34.00
C CYS A 83 6.08 4.96 -33.77
N ARG A 84 4.80 4.71 -33.45
CA ARG A 84 3.85 5.76 -33.07
C ARG A 84 4.28 6.48 -31.79
N LEU A 85 4.58 5.75 -30.71
CA LEU A 85 5.00 6.34 -29.43
C LEU A 85 6.36 7.05 -29.57
N LYS A 86 7.30 6.44 -30.30
CA LYS A 86 8.59 7.05 -30.65
C LYS A 86 8.38 8.38 -31.39
N LYS A 87 7.47 8.43 -32.36
CA LYS A 87 7.14 9.67 -33.09
C LYS A 87 6.49 10.71 -32.18
N CYS A 88 5.57 10.33 -31.29
CA CYS A 88 4.96 11.23 -30.29
C CYS A 88 6.03 11.95 -29.46
N LEU A 89 7.02 11.20 -28.94
CA LEU A 89 8.11 11.77 -28.16
C LEU A 89 9.04 12.62 -29.03
N LYS A 90 9.37 12.17 -30.24
CA LYS A 90 10.24 12.88 -31.18
C LYS A 90 9.67 14.25 -31.58
N VAL A 91 8.35 14.38 -31.70
CA VAL A 91 7.69 15.67 -32.01
C VAL A 91 7.46 16.54 -30.77
N GLY A 92 7.96 16.14 -29.60
CA GLY A 92 7.91 16.95 -28.38
C GLY A 92 6.69 16.73 -27.50
N MET A 93 5.95 15.61 -27.63
CA MET A 93 4.95 15.28 -26.61
C MET A 93 5.64 14.91 -25.30
N ARG A 94 5.28 15.66 -24.25
CA ARG A 94 5.91 15.62 -22.92
C ARG A 94 5.26 14.55 -22.07
N ARG A 95 6.03 13.56 -21.59
CA ARG A 95 5.52 12.47 -20.73
C ARG A 95 5.01 13.03 -19.41
N GLU A 96 5.74 14.00 -18.86
CA GLU A 96 5.44 14.73 -17.63
C GLU A 96 4.13 15.53 -17.72
N ALA A 97 3.68 15.91 -18.93
CA ALA A 97 2.40 16.58 -19.12
C ALA A 97 1.20 15.61 -19.00
N VAL A 98 1.43 14.30 -18.98
CA VAL A 98 0.39 13.29 -18.78
C VAL A 98 0.12 13.15 -17.28
N GLN A 99 -0.73 14.04 -16.75
CA GLN A 99 -1.18 13.98 -15.36
C GLN A 99 -1.84 12.62 -15.05
N ARG A 100 -1.48 12.01 -13.92
CA ARG A 100 -2.11 10.82 -13.33
C ARG A 100 -3.50 11.21 -12.78
N GLY A 101 -4.46 11.42 -13.67
CA GLY A 101 -5.80 11.88 -13.28
C GLY A 101 -5.79 13.32 -12.73
N ARG A 102 -6.98 13.86 -12.45
CA ARG A 102 -7.10 15.06 -11.62
C ARG A 102 -6.75 14.65 -10.19
N MET A 103 -5.49 14.78 -9.81
CA MET A 103 -5.12 15.01 -8.42
C MET A 103 -5.17 16.52 -8.20
N LEU A 104 -5.76 16.94 -7.08
CA LEU A 104 -5.79 18.33 -6.65
C LEU A 104 -4.37 18.91 -6.60
N PRO A 105 -4.20 20.23 -6.77
CA PRO A 105 -2.88 20.84 -6.79
C PRO A 105 -2.17 20.59 -5.46
N THR A 106 -0.95 20.07 -5.53
CA THR A 106 0.05 20.17 -4.48
C THR A 106 0.20 21.65 -4.09
N GLN A 107 -0.25 22.01 -2.89
CA GLN A 107 0.31 23.16 -2.18
C GLN A 107 1.66 22.73 -1.58
N PRO A 108 2.64 23.64 -1.51
CA PRO A 108 3.97 23.34 -1.02
C PRO A 108 3.95 23.12 0.49
N TYR A 109 4.93 22.36 0.92
CA TYR A 109 5.33 22.16 2.30
C TYR A 109 5.33 23.48 3.10
N HIS A 110 4.39 23.64 4.03
CA HIS A 110 4.64 24.35 5.28
C HIS A 110 3.56 24.03 6.29
N GLY A 111 3.97 23.49 7.44
CA GLY A 111 3.12 23.36 8.61
C GLY A 111 2.62 24.74 9.03
N GLN A 112 1.31 24.95 8.94
CA GLN A 112 0.56 25.88 9.77
C GLN A 112 -0.94 25.60 9.63
N PHE A 113 -1.58 25.46 10.78
CA PHE A 113 -3.02 25.42 10.94
C PHE A 113 -3.66 26.65 10.27
N SER A 114 -4.53 26.44 9.28
CA SER A 114 -5.49 27.46 8.87
C SER A 114 -6.79 26.81 8.43
N LEU A 115 -7.82 27.06 9.24
CA LEU A 115 -9.22 26.79 8.94
C LEU A 115 -9.68 27.79 7.88
N THR A 116 -9.73 27.39 6.61
CA THR A 116 -10.53 28.10 5.61
C THR A 116 -11.28 27.12 4.73
N ASN A 117 -12.61 27.28 4.76
CA ASN A 117 -13.66 26.57 4.02
C ASN A 117 -13.23 26.02 2.65
N GLY A 118 -12.89 24.74 2.63
CA GLY A 118 -12.95 23.85 1.48
C GLY A 118 -13.58 22.55 1.96
N ASP A 119 -14.61 22.07 1.24
CA ASP A 119 -15.49 20.99 1.67
C ASP A 119 -14.70 19.73 2.14
N PRO A 120 -14.71 19.38 3.45
CA PRO A 120 -13.91 18.28 4.02
C PRO A 120 -14.24 16.91 3.42
N LEU A 121 -15.43 16.77 2.83
CA LEU A 121 -16.06 15.49 2.51
C LEU A 121 -15.28 14.62 1.50
N GLN A 122 -14.50 15.22 0.60
CA GLN A 122 -13.82 14.46 -0.46
C GLN A 122 -12.50 13.81 -0.02
N CYS A 123 -11.81 14.39 0.98
CA CYS A 123 -10.63 13.76 1.61
C CYS A 123 -11.07 12.60 2.52
N HIS A 124 -12.16 12.82 3.26
CA HIS A 124 -12.71 11.83 4.19
C HIS A 124 -13.08 10.50 3.51
N SER A 125 -13.66 10.57 2.31
CA SER A 125 -14.03 9.36 1.55
C SER A 125 -12.81 8.55 1.08
N TYR A 126 -11.69 9.22 0.75
CA TYR A 126 -10.49 8.54 0.24
C TYR A 126 -9.76 7.76 1.33
N LEU A 127 -9.60 8.36 2.52
CA LEU A 127 -8.91 7.70 3.64
C LEU A 127 -9.76 6.58 4.26
N SER A 128 -11.09 6.77 4.34
CA SER A 128 -12.00 5.68 4.68
C SER A 128 -11.94 4.50 3.68
N GLY A 129 -11.85 4.81 2.38
CA GLY A 129 -11.62 3.81 1.34
C GLY A 129 -10.29 3.08 1.48
N TYR A 130 -9.22 3.80 1.83
CA TYR A 130 -7.91 3.20 2.11
C TYR A 130 -7.96 2.21 3.28
N ILE A 131 -8.56 2.58 4.42
CA ILE A 131 -8.73 1.70 5.58
C ILE A 131 -9.56 0.47 5.21
N SER A 132 -10.61 0.64 4.42
CA SER A 132 -11.43 -0.46 3.92
C SER A 132 -10.62 -1.45 3.10
N LEU A 133 -9.68 -0.98 2.27
CA LEU A 133 -8.78 -1.85 1.52
C LEU A 133 -7.78 -2.58 2.44
N LEU A 134 -7.25 -1.90 3.46
CA LEU A 134 -6.37 -2.55 4.45
C LEU A 134 -7.08 -3.68 5.21
N LEU A 135 -8.33 -3.47 5.60
CA LEU A 135 -9.16 -4.47 6.29
C LEU A 135 -9.49 -5.66 5.40
N ARG A 136 -9.72 -5.43 4.09
CA ARG A 136 -10.00 -6.49 3.12
C ARG A 136 -8.79 -7.35 2.79
N ALA A 137 -7.58 -6.84 3.03
CA ALA A 137 -6.34 -7.57 2.83
C ALA A 137 -6.04 -8.59 3.95
N GLU A 138 -6.78 -8.57 5.07
CA GLU A 138 -6.59 -9.52 6.17
C GLU A 138 -6.97 -10.95 5.71
N PRO A 139 -6.01 -11.89 5.66
CA PRO A 139 -6.25 -13.22 5.09
C PRO A 139 -7.16 -14.10 5.97
N TYR A 140 -7.23 -13.82 7.27
CA TYR A 140 -8.05 -14.55 8.22
C TYR A 140 -8.90 -13.57 9.05
N PRO A 141 -10.24 -13.67 9.03
CA PRO A 141 -11.09 -12.86 9.90
C PRO A 141 -10.74 -13.10 11.37
N THR A 142 -10.65 -12.05 12.18
CA THR A 142 -10.36 -12.12 13.63
C THR A 142 -11.25 -13.11 14.38
N SER A 143 -12.47 -13.33 13.89
CA SER A 143 -13.40 -14.32 14.43
C SER A 143 -12.86 -15.74 14.39
N ARG A 144 -12.10 -16.16 13.35
CA ARG A 144 -11.54 -17.52 13.29
C ARG A 144 -10.43 -17.76 14.30
N TYR A 145 -9.63 -16.76 14.64
CA TYR A 145 -8.63 -16.88 15.69
C TYR A 145 -9.28 -16.98 17.08
N GLY A 146 -10.29 -16.13 17.34
CA GLY A 146 -11.04 -16.17 18.59
C GLY A 146 -11.84 -17.46 18.78
N THR A 147 -12.51 -17.99 17.75
CA THR A 147 -13.29 -19.23 17.87
C THR A 147 -12.41 -20.47 18.05
N GLN A 148 -11.22 -20.54 17.43
CA GLN A 148 -10.28 -21.65 17.68
C GLN A 148 -9.67 -21.58 19.09
N CYS A 149 -9.42 -20.38 19.62
CA CYS A 149 -8.91 -20.18 20.98
C CYS A 149 -9.97 -20.39 22.08
N MET A 150 -11.24 -20.06 21.82
CA MET A 150 -12.33 -20.10 22.81
C MET A 150 -13.10 -21.44 22.84
N GLN A 151 -13.00 -22.29 21.82
CA GLN A 151 -13.68 -23.60 21.83
C GLN A 151 -12.98 -24.65 22.70
N SER A 152 -11.73 -24.43 23.09
CA SER A 152 -11.00 -25.36 23.93
C SER A 152 -10.99 -24.86 25.37
N ASN A 153 -11.91 -25.40 26.19
CA ASN A 153 -11.76 -25.51 27.65
C ASN A 153 -10.56 -26.40 28.06
N ASN A 154 -9.61 -26.61 27.13
CA ASN A 154 -8.45 -27.48 27.22
C ASN A 154 -7.21 -26.65 26.92
N LEU A 155 -6.26 -26.71 27.84
CA LEU A 155 -4.89 -26.22 27.74
C LEU A 155 -4.37 -26.36 26.29
N MET A 156 -4.22 -25.24 25.57
CA MET A 156 -3.74 -25.27 24.19
C MET A 156 -2.32 -25.87 24.18
N GLY A 157 -2.14 -26.99 23.49
CA GLY A 157 -0.86 -27.67 23.38
C GLY A 157 0.21 -26.78 22.73
N ILE A 158 1.48 -27.06 23.01
CA ILE A 158 2.64 -26.29 22.53
C ILE A 158 2.71 -26.25 20.99
N GLU A 159 2.37 -27.36 20.36
CA GLU A 159 2.32 -27.49 18.90
C GLU A 159 1.31 -26.52 18.31
N ASN A 160 0.17 -26.32 18.99
CA ASN A 160 -0.85 -25.35 18.59
C ASN A 160 -0.36 -23.89 18.73
N ILE A 161 0.55 -23.59 19.67
CA ILE A 161 1.11 -22.23 19.86
C ILE A 161 2.15 -21.91 18.77
N CYS A 162 3.07 -22.85 18.49
CA CYS A 162 4.08 -22.65 17.45
C CYS A 162 3.42 -22.62 16.06
N GLU A 163 2.45 -23.49 15.79
CA GLU A 163 1.67 -23.46 14.55
C GLU A 163 0.90 -22.14 14.41
N LEU A 164 0.27 -21.65 15.48
CA LEU A 164 -0.39 -20.34 15.47
C LEU A 164 0.60 -19.22 15.17
N ALA A 165 1.79 -19.24 15.76
CA ALA A 165 2.85 -18.28 15.45
C ALA A 165 3.24 -18.33 13.97
N ALA A 166 3.45 -19.52 13.40
CA ALA A 166 3.75 -19.67 11.98
C ALA A 166 2.62 -19.10 11.09
N ARG A 167 1.37 -19.38 11.42
CA ARG A 167 0.19 -18.83 10.72
C ARG A 167 0.13 -17.32 10.80
N MET A 168 0.47 -16.73 11.95
CA MET A 168 0.50 -15.28 12.13
C MET A 168 1.63 -14.60 11.35
N LEU A 169 2.80 -15.23 11.28
CA LEU A 169 3.90 -14.74 10.43
C LEU A 169 3.51 -14.78 8.95
N PHE A 170 2.96 -15.91 8.49
CA PHE A 170 2.44 -16.03 7.14
C PHE A 170 1.35 -15.00 6.85
N SER A 171 0.41 -14.82 7.79
CA SER A 171 -0.66 -13.82 7.72
C SER A 171 -0.11 -12.40 7.58
N ALA A 172 1.00 -12.04 8.22
CA ALA A 172 1.62 -10.74 8.08
C ALA A 172 2.18 -10.51 6.66
N VAL A 173 2.88 -11.51 6.12
CA VAL A 173 3.46 -11.44 4.76
C VAL A 173 2.36 -11.44 3.70
N GLU A 174 1.33 -12.28 3.87
CA GLU A 174 0.19 -12.33 2.96
C GLU A 174 -0.64 -11.05 3.01
N TRP A 175 -0.86 -10.47 4.20
CA TRP A 175 -1.50 -9.17 4.34
C TRP A 175 -0.73 -8.09 3.57
N ALA A 176 0.59 -7.98 3.77
CA ALA A 176 1.43 -7.00 3.09
C ALA A 176 1.34 -7.12 1.55
N ARG A 177 1.27 -8.34 1.01
CA ARG A 177 1.08 -8.58 -0.43
C ARG A 177 -0.27 -8.12 -0.98
N ASN A 178 -1.26 -7.89 -0.14
CA ASN A 178 -2.64 -7.59 -0.55
C ASN A 178 -3.09 -6.18 -0.20
N ILE A 179 -2.30 -5.41 0.56
CA ILE A 179 -2.61 -4.00 0.84
C ILE A 179 -2.31 -3.08 -0.36
N PRO A 180 -2.93 -1.89 -0.42
CA PRO A 180 -2.62 -0.92 -1.47
C PRO A 180 -1.14 -0.50 -1.46
N PHE A 181 -0.61 -0.20 -2.66
CA PHE A 181 0.74 0.34 -2.91
C PHE A 181 1.91 -0.62 -2.65
N PHE A 182 1.85 -1.50 -1.65
CA PHE A 182 2.95 -2.42 -1.36
C PHE A 182 3.35 -3.33 -2.55
N PRO A 183 2.40 -3.94 -3.30
CA PRO A 183 2.75 -4.77 -4.46
C PRO A 183 3.37 -4.01 -5.62
N ASP A 184 3.17 -2.68 -5.66
CA ASP A 184 3.73 -1.80 -6.69
C ASP A 184 5.18 -1.39 -6.40
N LEU A 185 5.66 -1.61 -5.17
CA LEU A 185 7.05 -1.37 -4.79
C LEU A 185 7.99 -2.37 -5.47
N GLN A 186 9.27 -2.01 -5.60
CA GLN A 186 10.27 -2.97 -6.07
C GLN A 186 10.35 -4.16 -5.12
N VAL A 187 10.53 -5.37 -5.64
CA VAL A 187 10.62 -6.59 -4.83
C VAL A 187 11.75 -6.50 -3.80
N THR A 188 12.85 -5.83 -4.14
CA THR A 188 13.95 -5.54 -3.21
C THR A 188 13.49 -4.70 -2.02
N ASP A 189 12.70 -3.66 -2.28
CA ASP A 189 12.14 -2.78 -1.26
C ASP A 189 11.10 -3.53 -0.41
N GLN A 190 10.22 -4.33 -1.03
CA GLN A 190 9.24 -5.17 -0.33
C GLN A 190 9.93 -6.14 0.65
N VAL A 191 11.00 -6.80 0.22
CA VAL A 191 11.79 -7.70 1.09
C VAL A 191 12.49 -6.91 2.20
N ALA A 192 13.08 -5.76 1.90
CA ALA A 192 13.77 -4.93 2.90
C ALA A 192 12.82 -4.45 4.01
N LEU A 193 11.64 -3.95 3.64
CA LEU A 193 10.61 -3.50 4.57
C LEU A 193 10.12 -4.64 5.46
N LEU A 194 9.77 -5.80 4.88
CA LEU A 194 9.31 -6.95 5.65
C LEU A 194 10.40 -7.51 6.57
N ARG A 195 11.65 -7.62 6.10
CA ARG A 195 12.77 -8.09 6.94
C ARG A 195 13.03 -7.19 8.14
N LEU A 196 12.84 -5.88 8.00
CA LEU A 196 13.00 -4.96 9.11
C LEU A 196 11.83 -5.04 10.10
N THR A 197 10.60 -5.19 9.61
CA THR A 197 9.39 -4.89 10.39
C THR A 197 8.60 -6.12 10.84
N TRP A 198 9.02 -7.33 10.44
CA TRP A 198 8.25 -8.56 10.71
C TRP A 198 7.99 -8.81 12.18
N SER A 199 8.94 -8.49 13.07
CA SER A 199 8.80 -8.72 14.50
C SER A 199 7.73 -7.79 15.10
N GLU A 200 7.70 -6.53 14.68
CA GLU A 200 6.67 -5.57 15.09
C GLU A 200 5.29 -5.99 14.57
N LEU A 201 5.19 -6.41 13.30
CA LEU A 201 3.96 -6.95 12.72
C LEU A 201 3.48 -8.21 13.44
N PHE A 202 4.40 -9.08 13.86
CA PHE A 202 4.09 -10.29 14.61
C PHE A 202 3.46 -9.96 15.97
N VAL A 203 4.02 -8.99 16.72
CA VAL A 203 3.47 -8.55 18.01
C VAL A 203 2.07 -7.95 17.84
N LEU A 204 1.86 -7.15 16.79
CA LEU A 204 0.53 -6.60 16.46
C LEU A 204 -0.48 -7.71 16.15
N ASN A 205 -0.10 -8.71 15.34
CA ASN A 205 -0.94 -9.87 15.08
C ASN A 205 -1.23 -10.67 16.36
N ALA A 206 -0.25 -10.82 17.26
CA ALA A 206 -0.41 -11.55 18.51
C ALA A 206 -1.43 -10.90 19.42
N ALA A 207 -1.38 -9.57 19.52
CA ALA A 207 -2.35 -8.78 20.27
C ALA A 207 -3.74 -8.86 19.64
N GLN A 208 -3.86 -8.65 18.33
CA GLN A 208 -5.13 -8.70 17.61
C GLN A 208 -5.80 -10.08 17.67
N CYS A 209 -5.02 -11.16 17.59
CA CYS A 209 -5.53 -12.53 17.68
C CYS A 209 -5.76 -13.00 19.12
N SER A 210 -5.44 -12.17 20.12
CA SER A 210 -5.44 -12.55 21.54
C SER A 210 -4.66 -13.84 21.80
N MET A 211 -3.46 -13.94 21.23
CA MET A 211 -2.61 -15.11 21.35
C MET A 211 -2.41 -15.50 22.82
N PRO A 212 -2.70 -16.75 23.23
CA PRO A 212 -2.48 -17.21 24.59
C PRO A 212 -0.98 -17.47 24.77
N VAL A 213 -0.37 -16.69 25.66
CA VAL A 213 1.06 -16.81 25.97
C VAL A 213 1.15 -17.43 27.37
N HIS A 214 1.25 -18.76 27.46
CA HIS A 214 1.37 -19.45 28.74
C HIS A 214 2.82 -19.88 28.99
N VAL A 215 3.31 -19.62 30.21
CA VAL A 215 4.70 -19.88 30.60
C VAL A 215 5.05 -21.37 30.48
N ALA A 216 4.22 -22.26 31.03
CA ALA A 216 4.51 -23.69 31.05
C ALA A 216 4.63 -24.32 29.63
N PRO A 217 3.71 -24.08 28.69
CA PRO A 217 3.88 -24.51 27.31
C PRO A 217 5.15 -23.97 26.63
N LEU A 218 5.47 -22.69 26.82
CA LEU A 218 6.66 -22.09 26.19
C LEU A 218 7.97 -22.62 26.79
N LEU A 219 8.01 -22.84 28.10
CA LEU A 219 9.15 -23.49 28.76
C LEU A 219 9.36 -24.93 28.26
N ALA A 220 8.27 -25.70 28.14
CA ALA A 220 8.34 -27.03 27.57
C ALA A 220 8.77 -27.01 26.08
N ALA A 221 8.36 -25.98 25.31
CA ALA A 221 8.83 -25.75 23.95
C ALA A 221 10.32 -25.45 23.86
N ALA A 222 10.88 -24.78 24.87
CA ALA A 222 12.32 -24.48 24.98
C ALA A 222 13.19 -25.71 25.30
N GLY A 223 12.60 -26.91 25.43
CA GLY A 223 13.34 -28.15 25.62
C GLY A 223 13.72 -28.47 27.06
N LEU A 224 12.99 -27.93 28.04
CA LEU A 224 13.24 -28.14 29.48
C LEU A 224 13.20 -29.62 29.92
N HIS A 225 12.63 -30.51 29.10
CA HIS A 225 12.59 -31.95 29.35
C HIS A 225 13.79 -32.74 28.79
N ALA A 226 14.59 -32.16 27.89
CA ALA A 226 15.64 -32.89 27.16
C ALA A 226 17.05 -32.71 27.76
N SER A 227 17.32 -31.61 28.47
CA SER A 227 18.57 -31.36 29.21
C SER A 227 18.33 -30.22 30.22
N PRO A 228 18.85 -30.31 31.46
CA PRO A 228 18.72 -29.21 32.40
C PRO A 228 19.40 -27.95 31.84
N MET A 229 18.63 -26.89 31.61
CA MET A 229 19.16 -25.58 31.29
C MET A 229 19.83 -24.97 32.54
N SER A 230 20.84 -24.14 32.36
CA SER A 230 21.37 -23.33 33.47
C SER A 230 20.27 -22.38 33.98
N ALA A 231 20.27 -22.10 35.29
CA ALA A 231 19.31 -21.19 35.91
C ALA A 231 19.26 -19.82 35.19
N GLU A 232 20.43 -19.33 34.76
CA GLU A 232 20.56 -18.10 33.97
C GLU A 232 19.75 -18.14 32.66
N ARG A 233 19.77 -19.27 31.95
CA ARG A 233 19.04 -19.42 30.70
C ARG A 233 17.52 -19.49 30.93
N VAL A 234 17.09 -20.08 32.04
CA VAL A 234 15.66 -20.09 32.42
C VAL A 234 15.20 -18.67 32.74
N VAL A 235 15.99 -17.90 33.51
CA VAL A 235 15.67 -16.51 33.86
C VAL A 235 15.58 -15.65 32.59
N ALA A 236 16.55 -15.76 31.67
CA ALA A 236 16.51 -15.02 30.40
C ALA A 236 15.27 -15.37 29.58
N PHE A 237 14.91 -16.65 29.49
CA PHE A 237 13.72 -17.08 28.76
C PHE A 237 12.42 -16.60 29.40
N MET A 238 12.34 -16.58 30.74
CA MET A 238 11.20 -15.99 31.45
C MET A 238 11.08 -14.48 31.18
N ASP A 239 12.20 -13.77 31.10
CA ASP A 239 12.20 -12.34 30.76
C ASP A 239 11.73 -12.11 29.31
N HIS A 240 12.11 -12.97 28.37
CA HIS A 240 11.58 -12.95 27.00
C HIS A 240 10.06 -13.10 26.97
N ILE A 241 9.50 -14.06 27.72
CA ILE A 241 8.04 -14.24 27.84
C ILE A 241 7.40 -12.98 28.43
N ARG A 242 7.97 -12.45 29.51
CA ARG A 242 7.46 -11.27 30.22
C ARG A 242 7.40 -10.05 29.31
N ILE A 243 8.48 -9.71 28.62
CA ILE A 243 8.55 -8.55 27.73
C ILE A 243 7.55 -8.70 26.58
N PHE A 244 7.44 -9.89 25.98
CA PHE A 244 6.46 -10.16 24.92
C PHE A 244 5.02 -9.98 25.40
N GLN A 245 4.67 -10.61 26.53
CA GLN A 245 3.33 -10.49 27.13
C GLN A 245 2.98 -9.05 27.48
N GLU A 246 3.93 -8.30 28.04
CA GLU A 246 3.74 -6.92 28.45
C GLU A 246 3.37 -6.02 27.26
N GLN A 247 4.01 -6.20 26.09
CA GLN A 247 3.67 -5.42 24.90
C GLN A 247 2.30 -5.79 24.32
N VAL A 248 1.97 -7.09 24.29
CA VAL A 248 0.66 -7.56 23.85
C VAL A 248 -0.45 -7.01 24.76
N GLU A 249 -0.26 -7.02 26.06
CA GLU A 249 -1.27 -6.56 27.03
C GLU A 249 -1.48 -5.04 26.95
N LYS A 250 -0.42 -4.26 26.75
CA LYS A 250 -0.52 -2.81 26.55
C LYS A 250 -1.39 -2.43 25.35
N LEU A 251 -1.38 -3.23 24.29
CA LEU A 251 -2.27 -3.05 23.13
C LEU A 251 -3.70 -3.45 23.46
N LYS A 252 -3.91 -4.56 24.17
CA LYS A 252 -5.24 -5.02 24.60
C LYS A 252 -5.96 -4.02 25.50
N VAL A 253 -5.26 -3.45 26.48
CA VAL A 253 -5.81 -2.44 27.41
C VAL A 253 -6.25 -1.15 26.69
N LEU A 254 -5.64 -0.82 25.56
CA LEU A 254 -6.09 0.32 24.73
C LEU A 254 -7.36 0.03 23.93
N HIS A 255 -7.83 -1.23 23.92
CA HIS A 255 -8.94 -1.71 23.10
C HIS A 255 -8.77 -1.27 21.64
N VAL A 256 -7.61 -1.58 21.06
CA VAL A 256 -7.32 -1.29 19.65
C VAL A 256 -8.28 -2.08 18.79
N ASP A 257 -9.00 -1.41 17.90
CA ASP A 257 -9.93 -2.07 16.97
C ASP A 257 -9.24 -2.55 15.69
N SER A 258 -9.98 -3.25 14.82
CA SER A 258 -9.42 -3.81 13.59
C SER A 258 -8.89 -2.76 12.61
N ALA A 259 -9.56 -1.62 12.48
CA ALA A 259 -9.14 -0.56 11.57
C ALA A 259 -7.87 0.12 12.07
N GLU A 260 -7.78 0.35 13.39
CA GLU A 260 -6.58 0.88 14.03
C GLU A 260 -5.41 -0.08 13.90
N TYR A 261 -5.60 -1.38 14.14
CA TYR A 261 -4.56 -2.39 13.90
C TYR A 261 -4.08 -2.35 12.46
N SER A 262 -4.98 -2.35 11.48
CA SER A 262 -4.60 -2.30 10.07
C SER A 262 -3.80 -1.04 9.71
N CYS A 263 -4.16 0.12 10.27
CA CYS A 263 -3.40 1.35 10.05
C CYS A 263 -2.03 1.30 10.74
N ILE A 264 -1.97 0.83 11.99
CA ILE A 264 -0.71 0.71 12.75
C ILE A 264 0.25 -0.24 12.05
N LYS A 265 -0.24 -1.39 11.55
CA LYS A 265 0.56 -2.30 10.71
C LYS A 265 1.10 -1.61 9.47
N ALA A 266 0.30 -0.77 8.79
CA ALA A 266 0.76 -0.03 7.61
C ALA A 266 1.81 1.03 7.96
N ILE A 267 1.66 1.74 9.08
CA ILE A 267 2.65 2.72 9.57
C ILE A 267 3.98 2.03 9.90
N VAL A 268 3.92 0.87 10.55
CA VAL A 268 5.11 0.04 10.86
C VAL A 268 5.78 -0.45 9.58
N LEU A 269 5.00 -1.01 8.64
CA LEU A 269 5.51 -1.62 7.41
C LEU A 269 6.15 -0.60 6.48
N PHE A 270 5.51 0.55 6.25
CA PHE A 270 6.06 1.62 5.42
C PHE A 270 7.00 2.47 6.26
N THR A 271 8.26 2.08 6.35
CA THR A 271 9.30 2.83 7.08
C THR A 271 10.50 3.12 6.18
N SER A 272 11.00 4.35 6.25
CA SER A 272 12.24 4.77 5.59
C SER A 272 13.51 4.25 6.29
N ASP A 273 13.37 3.65 7.48
CA ASP A 273 14.48 3.03 8.23
C ASP A 273 15.05 1.79 7.51
N ALA A 274 14.35 1.22 6.52
CA ALA A 274 14.80 0.05 5.79
C ALA A 274 16.03 0.37 4.91
N CYS A 275 17.08 -0.43 5.06
CA CYS A 275 18.32 -0.26 4.31
C CYS A 275 18.13 -0.63 2.83
N GLY A 276 18.63 0.22 1.92
CA GLY A 276 18.68 -0.07 0.49
C GLY A 276 17.38 0.17 -0.28
N LEU A 277 16.46 0.98 0.26
CA LEU A 277 15.23 1.38 -0.44
C LEU A 277 15.55 2.16 -1.72
N SER A 278 14.81 1.84 -2.78
CA SER A 278 14.97 2.48 -4.08
C SER A 278 14.36 3.88 -4.15
N ASP A 279 13.25 4.12 -3.43
CA ASP A 279 12.55 5.41 -3.37
C ASP A 279 12.05 5.68 -1.94
N VAL A 280 12.95 6.24 -1.12
CA VAL A 280 12.68 6.56 0.29
C VAL A 280 11.51 7.54 0.43
N ALA A 281 11.48 8.58 -0.41
CA ALA A 281 10.44 9.60 -0.38
C ALA A 281 9.05 9.02 -0.70
N HIS A 282 8.97 8.05 -1.60
CA HIS A 282 7.72 7.35 -1.85
C HIS A 282 7.26 6.56 -0.63
N VAL A 283 8.16 5.83 0.05
CA VAL A 283 7.83 5.06 1.27
C VAL A 283 7.38 5.98 2.40
N ASP A 284 8.06 7.12 2.61
CA ASP A 284 7.64 8.12 3.60
C ASP A 284 6.22 8.64 3.32
N GLY A 285 5.90 8.93 2.04
CA GLY A 285 4.55 9.35 1.66
C GLY A 285 3.47 8.28 1.88
N LEU A 286 3.84 6.99 1.87
CA LEU A 286 2.92 5.89 2.22
C LEU A 286 2.72 5.79 3.74
N GLN A 287 3.79 6.03 4.51
CA GLN A 287 3.71 6.09 5.97
C GLN A 287 2.82 7.25 6.43
N GLU A 288 3.06 8.46 5.92
CA GLU A 288 2.29 9.66 6.23
C GLU A 288 0.81 9.46 5.89
N LYS A 289 0.50 8.90 4.73
CA LYS A 289 -0.88 8.56 4.35
C LYS A 289 -1.55 7.62 5.36
N SER A 290 -0.81 6.65 5.88
CA SER A 290 -1.31 5.70 6.87
C SER A 290 -1.55 6.37 8.24
N GLN A 291 -0.70 7.33 8.62
CA GLN A 291 -0.89 8.15 9.81
C GLN A 291 -2.12 9.07 9.66
N CYS A 292 -2.28 9.76 8.54
CA CYS A 292 -3.46 10.61 8.28
C CYS A 292 -4.75 9.80 8.31
N ALA A 293 -4.76 8.60 7.73
CA ALA A 293 -5.91 7.71 7.77
C ALA A 293 -6.28 7.31 9.21
N LEU A 294 -5.29 6.93 10.02
CA LEU A 294 -5.50 6.59 11.42
C LEU A 294 -6.02 7.79 12.23
N GLU A 295 -5.40 8.96 12.06
CA GLU A 295 -5.79 10.18 12.77
C GLU A 295 -7.25 10.53 12.47
N GLU A 296 -7.64 10.46 11.20
CA GLU A 296 -8.99 10.74 10.78
C GLU A 296 -10.01 9.74 11.31
N TYR A 297 -9.69 8.45 11.20
CA TYR A 297 -10.53 7.39 11.73
C TYR A 297 -10.76 7.57 13.23
N VAL A 298 -9.69 7.80 14.00
CA VAL A 298 -9.77 8.00 15.45
C VAL A 298 -10.63 9.22 15.78
N ARG A 299 -10.44 10.34 15.09
CA ARG A 299 -11.21 11.57 15.30
C ARG A 299 -12.71 11.37 15.04
N SER A 300 -13.05 10.55 14.04
CA SER A 300 -14.42 10.25 13.66
C SER A 300 -15.09 9.22 14.57
N GLN A 301 -14.40 8.12 14.88
CA GLN A 301 -14.98 6.99 15.64
C GLN A 301 -14.89 7.18 17.15
N TYR A 302 -13.89 7.92 17.63
CA TYR A 302 -13.64 8.14 19.06
C TYR A 302 -13.57 9.64 19.40
N PRO A 303 -14.64 10.44 19.12
CA PRO A 303 -14.63 11.88 19.36
C PRO A 303 -14.42 12.24 20.85
N ASN A 304 -14.81 11.34 21.76
CA ASN A 304 -14.64 11.49 23.21
C ASN A 304 -13.22 11.13 23.70
N GLN A 305 -12.31 10.68 22.83
CA GLN A 305 -10.94 10.29 23.19
C GLN A 305 -9.91 11.07 22.36
N PRO A 306 -9.76 12.40 22.55
CA PRO A 306 -8.90 13.25 21.72
C PRO A 306 -7.42 12.86 21.74
N THR A 307 -6.97 12.16 22.80
CA THR A 307 -5.58 11.70 22.94
C THR A 307 -5.33 10.30 22.36
N ARG A 308 -6.35 9.62 21.82
CA ARG A 308 -6.25 8.23 21.37
C ARG A 308 -5.23 8.05 20.25
N PHE A 309 -5.21 8.93 19.25
CA PHE A 309 -4.24 8.89 18.16
C PHE A 309 -2.79 8.91 18.69
N GLY A 310 -2.49 9.86 19.58
CA GLY A 310 -1.18 9.95 20.22
C GLY A 310 -0.84 8.71 21.06
N LYS A 311 -1.80 8.17 21.82
CA LYS A 311 -1.60 6.93 22.60
C LYS A 311 -1.25 5.73 21.71
N LEU A 312 -1.91 5.60 20.54
CA LEU A 312 -1.62 4.54 19.57
C LEU A 312 -0.22 4.70 18.98
N LEU A 313 0.18 5.90 18.54
CA LEU A 313 1.52 6.15 18.01
C LEU A 313 2.62 5.90 19.06
N LEU A 314 2.37 6.23 20.33
CA LEU A 314 3.29 5.95 21.44
C LEU A 314 3.44 4.45 21.74
N ARG A 315 2.69 3.55 21.08
CA ARG A 315 2.95 2.11 21.13
C ARG A 315 4.05 1.68 20.17
N LEU A 316 4.25 2.38 19.04
CA LEU A 316 5.22 2.00 18.01
C LEU A 316 6.65 1.81 18.57
N PRO A 317 7.23 2.75 19.35
CA PRO A 317 8.57 2.56 19.89
C PRO A 317 8.65 1.38 20.88
N SER A 318 7.54 1.07 21.56
CA SER A 318 7.49 -0.03 22.52
C SER A 318 7.48 -1.40 21.83
N LEU A 319 7.00 -1.51 20.59
CA LEU A 319 7.04 -2.75 19.81
C LEU A 319 8.49 -3.24 19.61
N ARG A 320 9.42 -2.30 19.38
CA ARG A 320 10.86 -2.57 19.19
C ARG A 320 11.55 -3.17 20.42
N THR A 321 10.94 -3.09 21.61
CA THR A 321 11.48 -3.74 22.82
C THR A 321 11.42 -5.26 22.74
N VAL A 322 10.53 -5.81 21.91
CA VAL A 322 10.47 -7.22 21.56
C VAL A 322 11.27 -7.40 20.26
N SER A 323 12.53 -7.84 20.40
CA SER A 323 13.39 -8.08 19.24
C SER A 323 12.95 -9.32 18.43
N SER A 324 13.37 -9.40 17.18
CA SER A 324 13.21 -10.60 16.33
C SER A 324 13.74 -11.85 17.01
N SER A 325 14.93 -11.77 17.62
CA SER A 325 15.56 -12.87 18.38
C SER A 325 14.68 -13.38 19.53
N VAL A 326 14.00 -12.49 20.25
CA VAL A 326 13.05 -12.89 21.31
C VAL A 326 11.91 -13.72 20.73
N ILE A 327 11.31 -13.25 19.63
CA ILE A 327 10.19 -13.96 18.98
C ILE A 327 10.66 -15.30 18.40
N GLU A 328 11.84 -15.35 17.80
CA GLU A 328 12.43 -16.59 17.29
C GLU A 328 12.61 -17.63 18.39
N GLN A 329 13.20 -17.23 19.51
CA GLN A 329 13.41 -18.10 20.66
C GLN A 329 12.12 -18.60 21.28
N LEU A 330 11.09 -17.76 21.35
CA LEU A 330 9.81 -18.12 21.94
C LEU A 330 9.00 -19.06 21.05
N PHE A 331 8.99 -18.87 19.73
CA PHE A 331 8.00 -19.50 18.86
C PHE A 331 8.55 -20.30 17.68
N PHE A 332 9.77 -20.01 17.22
CA PHE A 332 10.25 -20.51 15.94
C PHE A 332 11.43 -21.48 16.01
N VAL A 333 12.20 -21.52 17.11
CA VAL A 333 13.36 -22.41 17.26
C VAL A 333 13.04 -23.87 16.92
N ARG A 334 11.87 -24.38 17.32
CA ARG A 334 11.43 -25.75 16.99
C ARG A 334 11.00 -25.94 15.53
N LEU A 335 10.55 -24.88 14.88
CA LEU A 335 9.99 -24.91 13.53
C LEU A 335 11.07 -24.73 12.47
N VAL A 336 12.00 -23.79 12.64
CA VAL A 336 12.98 -23.40 11.60
C VAL A 336 14.39 -23.87 11.89
N GLY A 337 14.63 -24.37 13.10
CA GLY A 337 15.98 -24.70 13.56
C GLY A 337 16.88 -23.47 13.53
N LYS A 338 17.92 -23.51 12.68
CA LYS A 338 18.92 -22.44 12.56
C LYS A 338 18.64 -21.45 11.41
N THR A 339 17.56 -21.63 10.67
CA THR A 339 17.23 -20.79 9.52
C THR A 339 16.61 -19.47 10.01
N PRO A 340 17.22 -18.30 9.75
CA PRO A 340 16.68 -17.01 10.21
C PRO A 340 15.33 -16.71 9.56
N ILE A 341 14.39 -16.11 10.30
CA ILE A 341 13.06 -15.81 9.77
C ILE A 341 13.11 -14.87 8.56
N GLU A 342 14.08 -13.96 8.50
CA GLU A 342 14.31 -13.02 7.39
C GLU A 342 14.59 -13.74 6.05
N THR A 343 15.10 -14.97 6.10
CA THR A 343 15.30 -15.79 4.90
C THR A 343 13.97 -16.36 4.42
N LEU A 344 13.14 -16.86 5.35
CA LEU A 344 11.83 -17.41 5.03
C LEU A 344 10.85 -16.35 4.52
N ILE A 345 10.91 -15.13 5.06
CA ILE A 345 10.07 -14.00 4.61
C ILE A 345 10.21 -13.75 3.11
N ARG A 346 11.44 -13.79 2.58
CA ARG A 346 11.68 -13.63 1.15
C ARG A 346 10.97 -14.72 0.36
N ASP A 347 11.08 -15.96 0.81
CA ASP A 347 10.52 -17.11 0.11
C ASP A 347 8.99 -17.14 0.22
N MET A 348 8.42 -16.75 1.37
CA MET A 348 6.97 -16.55 1.54
C MET A 348 6.45 -15.44 0.61
N LEU A 349 7.17 -14.32 0.52
CA LEU A 349 6.78 -13.20 -0.35
C LEU A 349 6.72 -13.65 -1.82
N LEU A 350 7.76 -14.35 -2.29
CA LEU A 350 7.90 -14.79 -3.68
C LEU A 350 7.00 -15.98 -4.02
N SER A 351 6.84 -16.94 -3.11
CA SER A 351 6.10 -18.20 -3.36
C SER A 351 4.62 -18.09 -3.04
N GLY A 352 4.20 -17.14 -2.19
CA GLY A 352 2.81 -16.97 -1.78
C GLY A 352 2.20 -18.22 -1.14
N SER A 353 0.99 -18.58 -1.58
CA SER A 353 0.20 -19.70 -1.07
C SER A 353 0.84 -21.09 -1.27
N SER A 354 1.94 -21.17 -2.03
CA SER A 354 2.68 -22.41 -2.29
C SER A 354 3.89 -22.61 -1.35
N PHE A 355 4.08 -21.73 -0.37
CA PHE A 355 5.17 -21.86 0.59
C PHE A 355 4.97 -23.06 1.52
N ASN A 356 5.96 -23.96 1.55
CA ASN A 356 6.03 -25.06 2.50
C ASN A 356 7.12 -24.80 3.52
N TRP A 357 6.81 -25.02 4.80
CA TRP A 357 7.79 -24.85 5.85
C TRP A 357 8.91 -25.88 5.72
N PRO A 358 10.19 -25.49 5.82
CA PRO A 358 11.32 -26.38 5.50
C PRO A 358 11.43 -27.65 6.35
N TYR A 359 10.74 -27.73 7.50
CA TYR A 359 10.85 -28.86 8.44
C TYR A 359 9.51 -29.40 8.97
N MET A 360 8.37 -29.04 8.38
CA MET A 360 7.09 -29.68 8.71
C MET A 360 6.94 -31.01 7.97
N SER A 361 7.72 -32.02 8.37
CA SER A 361 7.28 -33.41 8.21
C SER A 361 6.44 -33.75 9.44
N MET A 362 5.11 -33.59 9.33
CA MET A 362 4.18 -34.19 10.28
C MET A 362 4.33 -35.71 10.19
N GLN A 363 4.93 -36.30 11.22
CA GLN A 363 4.71 -37.70 11.60
C GLN A 363 4.34 -37.72 13.08
#